data_AF-A0ABD5DGX5-F1
#
_entry.id   AF-A0ABD5DGX5-F1
#
_cell.length_a   1.000
_cell.length_b   1.000
_cell.length_c   1.000
_cell.angle_alpha   90.00
_cell.angle_beta   90.00
_cell.angle_gamma   90.00
#
_symmetry.space_group_name_H-M   'P 1'
#
loop_
_entity.id
_entity.type
_entity.pdbx_description
1 polymer ?
#
loop_
_entity_poly.entity_id
_entity_poly.type
_entity_poly.pdbx_seq_one_letter_code
_entity_poly.pdbx_strand_id
1 'polypeptide(L)'
;IHDAKSDRPTITYLSEGETCRLECDFIAGCDGFHGVSRQSIPAGILQTYESVWPFGWLGLLADTPPVNPELIYAHHQRGFVL
;
A
#
# COMPACT_ATOMS: atom_id res chain seq x y z
N ILE A 1 -10.69 -3.83 -12.35
CA ILE A 1 -10.40 -5.28 -12.29
C ILE A 1 -11.72 -6.00 -12.46
N HIS A 2 -11.77 -6.96 -13.37
CA HIS A 2 -13.01 -7.65 -13.75
C HIS A 2 -12.77 -9.15 -13.78
N ASP A 3 -13.78 -9.92 -13.35
CA ASP A 3 -13.82 -11.39 -13.44
C ASP A 3 -12.59 -12.09 -12.87
N ALA A 4 -12.08 -11.60 -11.74
CA ALA A 4 -10.82 -12.04 -11.12
C ALA A 4 -10.77 -13.54 -10.73
N LYS A 5 -11.92 -14.23 -10.68
CA LYS A 5 -12.04 -15.68 -10.41
C LYS A 5 -12.25 -16.54 -11.66
N SER A 6 -12.33 -15.92 -12.85
CA SER A 6 -12.47 -16.63 -14.12
C SER A 6 -11.10 -17.08 -14.64
N ASP A 7 -11.09 -17.88 -15.70
CA ASP A 7 -9.86 -18.27 -16.41
C ASP A 7 -9.30 -17.15 -17.31
N ARG A 8 -10.01 -16.02 -17.44
CA ARG A 8 -9.62 -14.89 -18.31
C ARG A 8 -9.92 -13.54 -17.65
N PRO A 9 -9.33 -13.24 -16.48
CA PRO A 9 -9.53 -11.96 -15.82
C PRO A 9 -9.02 -10.79 -16.66
N THR A 10 -9.61 -9.62 -16.45
CA THR A 10 -9.24 -8.42 -17.22
C THR A 10 -9.08 -7.16 -16.37
N ILE A 11 -8.25 -6.25 -16.87
CA ILE A 11 -8.05 -4.91 -16.31
C ILE A 11 -8.44 -3.88 -17.36
N THR A 12 -9.29 -2.93 -16.97
CA THR A 12 -9.55 -1.72 -17.74
C THR A 12 -8.80 -0.55 -17.10
N TYR A 13 -8.08 0.20 -17.92
CA TYR A 13 -7.30 1.35 -17.48
C TYR A 13 -7.30 2.44 -18.55
N LEU A 14 -6.92 3.66 -18.16
CA LEU A 14 -6.76 4.79 -19.07
C LEU A 14 -5.28 4.92 -19.42
N SER A 15 -4.96 4.98 -20.71
CA SER A 15 -3.61 5.28 -21.20
C SER A 15 -3.72 6.36 -22.27
N GLU A 16 -3.02 7.48 -22.09
CA GLU A 16 -3.02 8.58 -23.07
C GLU A 16 -4.42 9.10 -23.47
N GLY A 17 -5.41 8.97 -22.58
CA GLY A 17 -6.80 9.38 -22.83
C GLY A 17 -7.68 8.30 -23.48
N GLU A 18 -7.12 7.15 -23.85
CA GLU A 18 -7.86 6.02 -24.39
C GLU A 18 -8.15 4.96 -23.33
N THR A 19 -9.34 4.36 -23.40
CA THR A 19 -9.71 3.24 -22.53
C THR A 19 -9.13 1.96 -23.11
N CYS A 20 -8.16 1.39 -22.39
CA CYS A 20 -7.50 0.15 -22.77
C CYS A 20 -8.04 -1.02 -21.95
N ARG A 21 -7.95 -2.23 -22.52
CA ARG A 21 -8.27 -3.50 -21.85
C ARG A 21 -7.10 -4.45 -21.96
N LEU A 22 -6.68 -5.01 -20.83
CA LEU A 22 -5.66 -6.05 -20.73
C LEU A 22 -6.32 -7.35 -20.28
N GLU A 23 -6.16 -8.42 -21.05
CA GLU A 23 -6.45 -9.79 -20.63
C GLU A 23 -5.19 -10.43 -20.06
N CYS A 24 -5.35 -11.26 -19.03
CA CYS A 24 -4.25 -11.92 -18.35
C CYS A 24 -4.75 -13.22 -17.71
N ASP A 25 -3.82 -14.08 -17.28
CA ASP A 25 -4.18 -15.28 -16.52
C ASP A 25 -4.30 -14.99 -15.01
N PHE A 26 -3.48 -14.05 -14.50
CA PHE A 26 -3.42 -13.68 -13.09
C PHE A 26 -3.22 -12.17 -12.89
N ILE A 27 -3.70 -11.66 -11.75
CA ILE A 27 -3.53 -10.27 -11.34
C ILE A 27 -2.83 -10.24 -9.97
N ALA A 28 -1.67 -9.58 -9.90
CA ALA A 28 -0.98 -9.30 -8.65
C ALA A 28 -1.34 -7.88 -8.16
N GLY A 29 -2.01 -7.79 -7.01
CA GLY A 29 -2.38 -6.51 -6.40
C GLY A 29 -1.23 -5.89 -5.61
N CYS A 30 -0.44 -5.02 -6.26
CA CYS A 30 0.74 -4.35 -5.68
C CYS A 30 0.55 -2.84 -5.54
N ASP A 31 -0.68 -2.37 -5.36
CA ASP A 31 -1.11 -0.98 -5.44
C ASP A 31 -1.27 -0.28 -4.08
N GLY A 32 -0.71 -0.86 -3.01
CA GLY A 32 -0.62 -0.25 -1.68
C GLY A 32 -1.95 -0.20 -0.92
N PHE A 33 -1.94 0.51 0.23
CA PHE A 33 -3.07 0.50 1.16
C PHE A 33 -4.37 1.07 0.57
N HIS A 34 -4.27 2.05 -0.33
CA HIS A 34 -5.43 2.68 -0.98
C HIS A 34 -5.67 2.15 -2.41
N GLY A 35 -5.02 1.05 -2.78
CA GLY A 35 -5.13 0.43 -4.09
C GLY A 35 -6.52 -0.12 -4.41
N VAL A 36 -6.80 -0.29 -5.71
CA VAL A 36 -8.07 -0.82 -6.23
C VAL A 36 -8.16 -2.33 -6.07
N SER A 37 -7.03 -3.04 -6.01
CA SER A 37 -6.96 -4.50 -5.97
C SER A 37 -7.70 -5.06 -4.76
N ARG A 38 -7.43 -4.56 -3.55
CA ARG A 38 -8.14 -4.98 -2.34
C ARG A 38 -9.63 -4.64 -2.38
N GLN A 39 -9.98 -3.47 -2.93
CA GLN A 39 -11.38 -3.01 -3.01
C GLN A 39 -12.20 -3.78 -4.05
N SER A 40 -11.53 -4.41 -5.03
CA SER A 40 -12.18 -5.24 -6.06
C SER A 40 -12.58 -6.63 -5.57
N ILE A 41 -12.17 -7.00 -4.37
CA ILE A 41 -12.54 -8.27 -3.72
C ILE A 41 -13.93 -8.08 -3.08
N PRO A 42 -14.92 -8.95 -3.38
CA PRO A 42 -16.26 -8.85 -2.79
C PRO A 42 -16.26 -8.68 -1.26
N ALA A 43 -17.16 -7.85 -0.76
CA ALA A 43 -17.38 -7.73 0.68
C ALA A 43 -17.84 -9.09 1.26
N GLY A 44 -17.38 -9.42 2.46
CA GLY A 44 -17.76 -10.64 3.19
C GLY A 44 -16.85 -11.85 2.97
N ILE A 45 -15.92 -11.82 2.00
CA ILE A 45 -14.84 -12.83 1.92
C ILE A 45 -13.53 -12.34 2.54
N LEU A 46 -13.39 -11.04 2.76
CA LEU A 46 -12.25 -10.45 3.46
C LEU A 46 -12.50 -10.45 4.97
N GLN A 47 -11.48 -10.84 5.72
CA GLN A 47 -11.42 -10.59 7.16
C GLN A 47 -10.30 -9.59 7.43
N THR A 48 -10.67 -8.47 8.06
CA THR A 48 -9.74 -7.37 8.37
C THR A 48 -9.35 -7.40 9.84
N TYR A 49 -8.06 -7.24 10.09
CA TYR A 49 -7.50 -7.02 11.43
C TYR A 49 -6.77 -5.68 11.40
N GLU A 50 -7.17 -4.76 12.27
CA GLU A 50 -6.65 -3.39 12.30
C GLU A 50 -6.38 -2.95 13.74
N SER A 51 -5.31 -2.18 13.91
CA SER A 51 -4.97 -1.51 15.17
C SER A 51 -4.47 -0.10 14.87
N VAL A 52 -5.19 0.90 15.35
CA VAL A 52 -4.84 2.32 15.16
C VAL A 52 -4.28 2.87 16.47
N TRP A 53 -3.11 3.50 16.41
CA TRP A 53 -2.43 4.07 17.57
C TRP A 53 -2.68 5.58 17.69
N PRO A 54 -2.83 6.13 18.90
CA PRO A 54 -3.15 7.55 19.11
C PRO A 54 -1.94 8.48 18.98
N PHE A 55 -1.04 8.21 18.03
CA PHE A 55 0.15 8.99 17.73
C PHE A 55 0.62 8.74 16.29
N GLY A 56 1.46 9.63 15.75
CA GLY A 56 2.11 9.48 14.45
C GLY A 56 3.59 9.83 14.53
N TRP A 57 4.32 9.58 13.45
CA TRP A 57 5.75 9.93 13.35
C TRP A 57 5.94 11.12 12.41
N LEU A 58 6.74 12.09 12.83
CA LEU A 58 7.22 13.16 11.98
C LEU A 58 8.59 12.76 11.43
N GLY A 59 8.62 12.27 10.20
CA GLY A 59 9.86 12.00 9.48
C GLY A 59 10.40 13.28 8.81
N LEU A 60 11.70 13.53 8.95
CA LEU A 60 12.41 14.61 8.27
C LEU A 60 13.64 14.01 7.57
N LEU A 61 13.73 14.20 6.25
CA LEU A 61 14.89 13.80 5.46
C LEU A 61 15.82 14.99 5.27
N ALA A 62 17.12 14.80 5.51
CA ALA A 62 18.15 15.82 5.34
C ALA A 62 19.36 15.25 4.59
N ASP A 63 19.98 16.07 3.75
CA ASP A 63 21.22 15.73 3.04
C ASP A 63 22.43 15.95 3.96
N THR A 64 22.53 15.13 5.00
CA THR A 64 23.60 15.17 6.01
C THR A 64 24.06 13.75 6.33
N PRO A 65 25.32 13.54 6.71
CA PRO A 65 25.77 12.23 7.18
C PRO A 65 24.91 11.74 8.37
N PRO A 66 24.63 10.43 8.47
CA PRO A 66 24.03 9.86 9.66
C PRO A 66 24.84 10.19 10.92
N VAL A 67 24.16 10.44 12.04
CA VAL A 67 24.80 10.74 13.32
C VAL A 67 25.55 9.54 13.92
N ASN A 68 25.18 8.31 13.52
CA ASN A 68 25.75 7.06 13.99
C ASN A 68 25.74 6.03 12.83
N PRO A 69 26.69 5.07 12.77
CA PRO A 69 26.67 3.99 11.77
C PRO A 69 25.47 3.04 11.89
N GLU A 70 24.80 2.99 13.05
CA GLU A 70 23.59 2.19 13.31
C GLU A 70 22.38 3.07 13.68
N LEU A 71 21.19 2.47 13.70
CA LEU A 71 19.95 3.18 14.08
C LEU A 71 19.92 3.48 15.58
N ILE A 72 19.34 4.63 15.96
CA ILE A 72 19.11 5.00 17.35
C ILE A 72 17.61 5.02 17.61
N TYR A 73 17.11 4.05 18.39
CA TYR A 73 15.74 4.06 18.92
C TYR A 73 15.77 4.61 20.34
N ALA A 74 15.02 5.68 20.61
CA ALA A 74 14.97 6.25 21.95
C ALA A 74 13.55 6.48 22.44
N HIS A 75 13.34 6.15 23.72
CA HIS A 75 12.17 6.57 24.49
C HIS A 75 12.60 7.69 25.44
N HIS A 76 12.03 8.87 25.26
CA HIS A 76 12.27 10.03 26.11
C HIS A 76 10.95 10.45 26.77
N GLN A 77 11.00 11.20 27.89
CA GLN A 77 9.80 11.69 28.57
C GLN A 77 8.88 12.56 27.68
N ARG A 78 9.43 13.09 26.58
CA ARG A 78 8.70 13.89 25.57
C ARG A 78 8.16 13.07 24.40
N GLY A 79 8.46 11.77 24.32
CA GLY A 79 8.03 10.90 23.23
C GLY A 79 9.16 10.06 22.62
N PHE A 80 8.83 9.42 21.51
CA PHE A 80 9.70 8.53 20.74
C PHE A 80 10.61 9.31 19.76
N VAL A 81 11.79 8.77 19.49
CA VAL A 81 12.73 9.25 18.47
C VAL A 81 13.25 8.07 17.64
N LEU A 82 13.36 8.31 16.34
CA LEU A 82 13.99 7.45 15.33
C LEU A 82 14.98 8.28 14.51
#